data_AF-A0A3D6BUP2-F1
#
_entry.id   AF-A0A3D6BUP2-F1
#
_cell.length_a   1.000
_cell.length_b   1.000
_cell.length_c   1.000
_cell.angle_alpha   90.00
_cell.angle_beta   90.00
_cell.angle_gamma   90.00
#
_symmetry.space_group_name_H-M   'P 1'
#
loop_
_entity.id
_entity.type
_entity.pdbx_description
1 polymer ?
#
loop_
_entity_poly.entity_id
_entity_poly.type
_entity_poly.pdbx_seq_one_letter_code
_entity_poly.pdbx_strand_id
1 'polypeptide(L)'
;IDIFKDTEDQPETAQDSSRGFTLDVKDYAIDNSALTYLDESSNMAFYITELNHSGKGTFSGEVSQLDTKTSARVSLKIDSTEYLSNNDIKLDALIGLDLANNKYTFKENKAYINQLPLEFQGYVQLLEEGQEIDISFENPGSDFRDFLAVIPKTYSKNLDQVETTGNFKIKGIIKGTMTEETIPSLDINMVSNNAGFKYPDLPKRVEDISINASVINTTGNADDTYVDLQTLNFKIDQDVFKSSAVIKNLTTNMTVDANVDGVLNLANLSKAYPIDLDTDLTGILTAKLAASFDMDAIDNNAYQRIKSNGNLNIRGFKYASEDLVNPIVISEAAIVFNPGTIKLNKFDASTGKSDITANGTINNLLGFVFSDKKLEGEFQVNSNAFYLSDFMKETTSESTSKPAEAFKIPAFLDCKINADAKTVYYDN
;
A
#
# COMPACT_ATOMS: atom_id res chain seq x y z
N ILE A 1 -16.27 26.28 -31.35
CA ILE A 1 -17.00 27.52 -31.66
C ILE A 1 -15.93 28.56 -31.91
N ASP A 2 -15.87 29.03 -33.15
CA ASP A 2 -14.93 30.03 -33.64
C ASP A 2 -15.40 31.41 -33.15
N ILE A 3 -14.52 32.19 -32.49
CA ILE A 3 -14.90 33.42 -31.75
C ILE A 3 -14.34 34.69 -32.41
N PHE A 4 -13.99 34.65 -33.70
CA PHE A 4 -13.61 35.87 -34.41
C PHE A 4 -14.62 36.21 -35.51
N LYS A 5 -15.15 37.42 -35.41
CA LYS A 5 -16.03 38.04 -36.41
C LYS A 5 -15.19 39.10 -37.12
N ASP A 6 -14.78 38.79 -38.34
CA ASP A 6 -14.06 39.73 -39.20
C ASP A 6 -14.97 40.92 -39.56
N THR A 7 -14.41 42.12 -39.43
CA THR A 7 -14.98 43.34 -40.02
C THR A 7 -13.83 44.16 -40.61
N GLU A 8 -13.91 44.45 -41.90
CA GLU A 8 -12.86 45.08 -42.73
C GLU A 8 -12.54 46.56 -42.37
N ASP A 9 -11.23 46.83 -42.44
CA ASP A 9 -10.38 48.02 -42.50
C ASP A 9 -10.93 49.48 -42.52
N GLN A 10 -10.24 50.32 -41.72
CA GLN A 10 -9.65 51.59 -42.19
C GLN A 10 -8.26 51.82 -41.55
N PRO A 11 -7.29 52.45 -42.25
CA PRO A 11 -5.94 52.65 -41.74
C PRO A 11 -5.76 54.03 -41.08
N GLU A 12 -5.33 54.06 -39.82
CA GLU A 12 -4.69 55.24 -39.21
C GLU A 12 -3.34 54.87 -38.61
N THR A 13 -2.30 55.52 -39.13
CA THR A 13 -0.95 55.56 -38.55
C THR A 13 -0.90 56.48 -37.34
N ALA A 14 -0.44 55.98 -36.19
CA ALA A 14 0.36 56.75 -35.23
C ALA A 14 1.07 55.80 -34.24
N GLN A 15 2.32 56.15 -33.92
CA GLN A 15 3.14 55.54 -32.87
C GLN A 15 2.36 55.41 -31.56
N ASP A 16 2.31 54.21 -30.99
CA ASP A 16 2.19 54.07 -29.54
C ASP A 16 3.24 53.05 -29.10
N SER A 17 4.17 53.51 -28.26
CA SER A 17 5.05 52.67 -27.47
C SER A 17 4.23 51.51 -26.90
N SER A 18 4.67 50.27 -27.15
CA SER A 18 3.98 49.03 -26.78
C SER A 18 3.42 49.08 -25.35
N ARG A 19 2.18 49.53 -25.18
CA ARG A 19 1.44 49.33 -23.94
C ARG A 19 1.21 47.84 -23.88
N GLY A 20 1.92 47.18 -22.97
CA GLY A 20 1.84 45.74 -22.77
C GLY A 20 0.39 45.32 -22.68
N PHE A 21 0.00 44.35 -23.51
CA PHE A 21 -1.32 43.75 -23.46
C PHE A 21 -1.61 43.31 -22.02
N THR A 22 -2.76 43.73 -21.50
CA THR A 22 -3.23 43.38 -20.16
C THR A 22 -4.62 42.78 -20.31
N LEU A 23 -4.81 41.56 -19.81
CA LEU A 23 -6.07 40.83 -19.82
C LEU A 23 -6.43 40.44 -18.38
N ASP A 24 -7.57 40.93 -17.92
CA ASP A 24 -8.18 40.52 -16.66
C ASP A 24 -9.33 39.55 -16.93
N VAL A 25 -9.12 38.28 -16.59
CA VAL A 25 -10.16 37.25 -16.61
C VAL A 25 -10.87 37.28 -15.25
N LYS A 26 -12.09 37.81 -15.22
CA LYS A 26 -12.86 37.93 -13.97
C LYS A 26 -13.33 36.59 -13.44
N ASP A 27 -13.77 35.70 -14.33
CA ASP A 27 -14.20 34.36 -14.00
C ASP A 27 -13.99 33.42 -15.20
N TYR A 28 -13.60 32.18 -14.93
CA TYR A 28 -13.64 31.07 -15.86
C TYR A 28 -14.00 29.78 -15.12
N ALA A 29 -14.61 28.82 -15.83
CA ALA A 29 -15.00 27.55 -15.24
C ALA A 29 -14.95 26.40 -16.26
N ILE A 30 -14.65 25.21 -15.76
CA ILE A 30 -14.78 23.90 -16.40
C ILE A 30 -15.61 23.05 -15.44
N ASP A 31 -16.80 22.64 -15.86
CA ASP A 31 -17.73 21.92 -15.01
C ASP A 31 -17.85 20.45 -15.43
N ASN A 32 -17.84 19.55 -14.46
CA ASN A 32 -18.07 18.11 -14.60
C ASN A 32 -17.47 17.49 -15.87
N SER A 33 -16.17 17.71 -16.07
CA SER A 33 -15.45 17.30 -17.27
C SER A 33 -14.53 16.11 -16.99
N ALA A 34 -13.94 15.57 -18.05
CA ALA A 34 -12.90 14.57 -17.96
C ALA A 34 -11.74 14.94 -18.91
N LEU A 35 -10.52 14.70 -18.45
CA LEU A 35 -9.29 14.82 -19.23
C LEU A 35 -8.61 13.46 -19.25
N THR A 36 -8.13 13.06 -20.42
CA THR A 36 -7.31 11.86 -20.56
C THR A 36 -6.05 12.25 -21.32
N TYR A 37 -4.92 11.95 -20.72
CA TYR A 37 -3.61 12.10 -21.34
C TYR A 37 -2.96 10.72 -21.43
N LEU A 38 -2.62 10.32 -22.65
CA LEU A 38 -1.95 9.06 -22.95
C LEU A 38 -0.66 9.41 -23.68
N ASP A 39 0.45 8.94 -23.14
CA ASP A 39 1.76 9.01 -23.78
C ASP A 39 2.26 7.60 -24.03
N GLU A 40 2.28 7.22 -25.30
CA GLU A 40 2.73 5.89 -25.73
C GLU A 40 4.25 5.72 -25.57
N SER A 41 5.02 6.80 -25.59
CA SER A 41 6.50 6.74 -25.52
C SER A 41 6.98 6.37 -24.11
N SER A 42 6.38 6.98 -23.09
CA SER A 42 6.63 6.70 -21.67
C SER A 42 5.66 5.69 -21.06
N ASN A 43 4.75 5.12 -21.86
CA ASN A 43 3.67 4.24 -21.42
C ASN A 43 2.89 4.82 -20.22
N MET A 44 2.66 6.13 -20.26
CA MET A 44 1.99 6.87 -19.20
C MET A 44 0.52 7.08 -19.56
N ALA A 45 -0.36 6.81 -18.58
CA ALA A 45 -1.77 7.10 -18.68
C ALA A 45 -2.21 7.93 -17.46
N PHE A 46 -2.72 9.12 -17.73
CA PHE A 46 -3.21 10.05 -16.73
C PHE A 46 -4.67 10.39 -16.99
N TYR A 47 -5.51 10.05 -16.02
CA TYR A 47 -6.95 10.23 -16.10
C TYR A 47 -7.39 11.22 -15.02
N ILE A 48 -8.09 12.27 -15.45
CA ILE A 48 -8.82 13.17 -14.58
C ILE A 48 -10.30 13.02 -14.88
N THR A 49 -11.10 12.61 -13.90
CA THR A 49 -12.56 12.50 -14.01
C THR A 49 -13.24 13.38 -12.97
N GLU A 50 -14.53 13.67 -13.15
CA GLU A 50 -15.29 14.57 -12.26
C GLU A 50 -14.60 15.94 -12.07
N LEU A 51 -13.91 16.43 -13.11
CA LEU A 51 -13.16 17.67 -13.07
C LEU A 51 -14.11 18.86 -12.98
N ASN A 52 -14.03 19.56 -11.85
CA ASN A 52 -14.62 20.87 -11.66
C ASN A 52 -13.48 21.83 -11.34
N HIS A 53 -13.30 22.85 -12.17
CA HIS A 53 -12.21 23.80 -12.08
C HIS A 53 -12.73 25.20 -12.34
N SER A 54 -12.33 26.16 -11.51
CA SER A 54 -12.75 27.54 -11.67
C SER A 54 -11.67 28.49 -11.18
N GLY A 55 -11.76 29.74 -11.56
CA GLY A 55 -10.84 30.74 -11.08
C GLY A 55 -10.99 32.08 -11.76
N LYS A 56 -10.01 32.93 -11.48
CA LYS A 56 -9.83 34.24 -12.08
C LYS A 56 -8.33 34.46 -12.32
N GLY A 57 -8.01 35.34 -13.25
CA GLY A 57 -6.61 35.60 -13.59
C GLY A 57 -6.38 37.01 -14.07
N THR A 58 -5.18 37.50 -13.81
CA THR A 58 -4.66 38.73 -14.39
C THR A 58 -3.46 38.34 -15.23
N PHE A 59 -3.40 38.80 -16.47
CA PHE A 59 -2.32 38.53 -17.42
C PHE A 59 -1.79 39.86 -17.93
N SER A 60 -0.60 40.24 -17.51
CA SER A 60 0.07 41.47 -17.93
C SER A 60 1.57 41.24 -18.06
N GLY A 61 2.27 42.19 -18.70
CA GLY A 61 3.72 42.12 -18.84
C GLY A 61 4.50 42.18 -17.52
N GLU A 62 3.91 42.69 -16.44
CA GLU A 62 4.57 42.84 -15.13
C GLU A 62 4.06 41.84 -14.08
N VAL A 63 2.77 41.50 -14.13
CA VAL A 63 2.11 40.60 -13.17
C VAL A 63 1.17 39.69 -13.93
N SER A 64 1.48 38.39 -13.95
CA SER A 64 0.53 37.36 -14.37
C SER A 64 0.28 36.39 -13.22
N GLN A 65 -0.99 36.20 -12.87
CA GLN A 65 -1.41 35.36 -11.75
C GLN A 65 -2.72 34.64 -12.06
N LEU A 66 -2.86 33.44 -11.50
CA LEU A 66 -4.07 32.61 -11.57
C LEU A 66 -4.47 32.22 -10.14
N ASP A 67 -5.66 32.66 -9.73
CA ASP A 67 -6.31 32.24 -8.48
C ASP A 67 -7.34 31.19 -8.84
N THR A 68 -7.11 29.94 -8.43
CA THR A 68 -7.85 28.79 -8.95
C THR A 68 -8.27 27.80 -7.88
N LYS A 69 -9.41 27.17 -8.14
CA LYS A 69 -9.97 26.08 -7.35
C LYS A 69 -10.27 24.89 -8.26
N THR A 70 -9.83 23.72 -7.84
CA THR A 70 -10.05 22.46 -8.55
C THR A 70 -10.60 21.41 -7.60
N SER A 71 -11.53 20.60 -8.07
CA SER A 71 -11.86 19.30 -7.49
C SER A 71 -11.97 18.28 -8.61
N ALA A 72 -11.32 17.13 -8.47
CA ALA A 72 -11.36 16.06 -9.45
C ALA A 72 -11.02 14.70 -8.82
N ARG A 73 -11.25 13.63 -9.56
CA ARG A 73 -10.64 12.32 -9.30
C ARG A 73 -9.47 12.11 -10.24
N VAL A 74 -8.35 11.63 -9.72
CA VAL A 74 -7.10 11.48 -10.46
C VAL A 74 -6.63 10.03 -10.40
N SER A 75 -6.26 9.49 -11.57
CA SER A 75 -5.55 8.22 -11.68
C SER A 75 -4.29 8.41 -12.53
N LEU A 76 -3.17 7.85 -12.09
CA LEU A 76 -1.88 7.93 -12.76
C LEU A 76 -1.28 6.54 -12.83
N LYS A 77 -0.99 6.11 -14.05
CA LYS A 77 -0.27 4.88 -14.35
C LYS A 77 0.94 5.22 -15.20
N ILE A 78 2.10 4.67 -14.83
CA ILE A 78 3.32 4.73 -15.64
C ILE A 78 3.80 3.29 -15.78
N ASP A 79 4.05 2.88 -17.01
CA ASP A 79 4.30 1.49 -17.37
C ASP A 79 3.20 0.53 -16.90
N SER A 80 3.55 -0.47 -16.07
CA SER A 80 2.61 -1.41 -15.46
C SER A 80 2.14 -0.96 -14.09
N THR A 81 2.75 0.09 -13.53
CA THR A 81 2.58 0.51 -12.14
C THR A 81 1.52 1.61 -12.03
N GLU A 82 0.49 1.35 -11.24
CA GLU A 82 -0.53 2.33 -10.89
C GLU A 82 -0.08 3.09 -9.63
N TYR A 83 0.26 4.37 -9.78
CA TYR A 83 0.75 5.23 -8.69
C TYR A 83 -0.40 5.93 -7.96
N LEU A 84 -1.45 6.29 -8.69
CA LEU A 84 -2.70 6.84 -8.16
C LEU A 84 -3.86 6.10 -8.81
N SER A 85 -4.84 5.71 -7.99
CA SER A 85 -6.04 5.00 -8.44
C SER A 85 -7.28 5.71 -7.91
N ASN A 86 -7.91 6.50 -8.77
CA ASN A 86 -9.16 7.21 -8.50
C ASN A 86 -9.14 8.06 -7.20
N ASN A 87 -8.00 8.69 -6.91
CA ASN A 87 -7.79 9.51 -5.73
C ASN A 87 -8.59 10.82 -5.83
N ASP A 88 -9.25 11.23 -4.75
CA ASP A 88 -9.94 12.53 -4.70
C ASP A 88 -8.91 13.64 -4.51
N ILE A 89 -8.88 14.62 -5.42
CA ILE A 89 -8.00 15.77 -5.33
C ILE A 89 -8.83 17.04 -5.18
N LYS A 90 -8.45 17.91 -4.25
CA LYS A 90 -8.91 19.30 -4.19
C LYS A 90 -7.72 20.23 -4.16
N LEU A 91 -7.83 21.37 -4.83
CA LEU A 91 -6.77 22.38 -4.91
C LEU A 91 -7.40 23.75 -4.74
N ASP A 92 -6.80 24.58 -3.89
CA ASP A 92 -7.01 26.02 -3.79
C ASP A 92 -5.62 26.66 -3.89
N ALA A 93 -5.35 27.34 -5.00
CA ALA A 93 -4.00 27.72 -5.38
C ALA A 93 -3.93 29.13 -5.96
N LEU A 94 -2.89 29.85 -5.54
CA LEU A 94 -2.47 31.10 -6.15
C LEU A 94 -1.15 30.89 -6.90
N ILE A 95 -1.25 30.84 -8.22
CA ILE A 95 -0.14 30.54 -9.12
C ILE A 95 0.36 31.84 -9.75
N GLY A 96 1.64 32.15 -9.55
CA GLY A 96 2.34 33.18 -10.31
C GLY A 96 2.78 32.63 -11.66
N LEU A 97 2.51 33.37 -12.73
CA LEU A 97 2.84 32.99 -14.10
C LEU A 97 3.96 33.91 -14.61
N ASP A 98 5.11 33.34 -14.90
CA ASP A 98 6.17 33.97 -15.68
C ASP A 98 6.20 33.30 -17.05
N LEU A 99 5.36 33.81 -17.94
CA LEU A 99 5.17 33.26 -19.28
C LEU A 99 6.42 33.45 -20.18
N ALA A 100 7.28 34.44 -19.87
CA ALA A 100 8.50 34.67 -20.62
C ALA A 100 9.55 33.57 -20.33
N ASN A 101 9.60 33.09 -19.09
CA ASN A 101 10.52 32.04 -18.66
C ASN A 101 9.86 30.66 -18.50
N ASN A 102 8.59 30.52 -18.93
CA ASN A 102 7.76 29.32 -18.73
C ASN A 102 7.76 28.78 -17.28
N LYS A 103 7.70 29.69 -16.31
CA LYS A 103 7.80 29.37 -14.89
C LYS A 103 6.48 29.64 -14.16
N TYR A 104 6.07 28.65 -13.37
CA TYR A 104 4.82 28.62 -12.62
C TYR A 104 5.16 28.51 -11.13
N THR A 105 4.88 29.58 -10.37
CA THR A 105 5.26 29.68 -8.96
C THR A 105 4.04 29.47 -8.07
N PHE A 106 4.09 28.46 -7.24
CA PHE A 106 3.13 28.15 -6.20
C PHE A 106 3.43 29.04 -4.98
N LYS A 107 2.55 30.02 -4.71
CA LYS A 107 2.72 30.96 -3.59
C LYS A 107 2.17 30.38 -2.29
N GLU A 108 0.88 30.60 -2.02
CA GLU A 108 0.16 30.00 -0.90
C GLU A 108 -0.89 29.06 -1.47
N ASN A 109 -0.72 27.76 -1.24
CA ASN A 109 -1.57 26.75 -1.88
C ASN A 109 -1.96 25.68 -0.87
N LYS A 110 -3.22 25.28 -0.94
CA LYS A 110 -3.79 24.19 -0.15
C LYS A 110 -4.28 23.12 -1.10
N ALA A 111 -3.74 21.92 -0.95
CA ALA A 111 -4.23 20.74 -1.63
C ALA A 111 -4.86 19.78 -0.62
N TYR A 112 -5.76 18.94 -1.11
CA TYR A 112 -6.19 17.75 -0.42
C TYR A 112 -5.95 16.57 -1.34
N ILE A 113 -5.24 15.56 -0.85
CA ILE A 113 -5.13 14.25 -1.49
C ILE A 113 -5.96 13.28 -0.64
N ASN A 114 -7.05 12.76 -1.21
CA ASN A 114 -8.12 12.14 -0.46
C ASN A 114 -8.63 13.07 0.66
N GLN A 115 -8.29 12.77 1.91
CA GLN A 115 -8.60 13.60 3.08
C GLN A 115 -7.37 14.28 3.70
N LEU A 116 -6.16 14.06 3.16
CA LEU A 116 -4.91 14.63 3.68
C LEU A 116 -4.78 16.10 3.24
N PRO A 117 -4.86 17.08 4.17
CA PRO A 117 -4.54 18.47 3.84
C PRO A 117 -3.04 18.64 3.63
N LEU A 118 -2.65 19.37 2.60
CA LEU A 118 -1.28 19.74 2.30
C LEU A 118 -1.21 21.25 2.02
N GLU A 119 -0.25 21.91 2.63
CA GLU A 119 0.21 23.23 2.22
C GLU A 119 1.51 23.05 1.42
N PHE A 120 1.61 23.73 0.29
CA PHE A 120 2.78 23.62 -0.57
C PHE A 120 3.11 24.93 -1.26
N GLN A 121 4.40 25.10 -1.53
CA GLN A 121 4.99 26.27 -2.16
C GLN A 121 6.18 25.84 -3.02
N GLY A 122 6.58 26.70 -3.95
CA GLY A 122 7.71 26.41 -4.83
C GLY A 122 7.43 26.81 -6.27
N TYR A 123 8.06 26.12 -7.22
CA TYR A 123 7.79 26.35 -8.62
C TYR A 123 8.03 25.10 -9.48
N VAL A 124 7.42 25.13 -10.66
CA VAL A 124 7.78 24.29 -11.80
C VAL A 124 8.13 25.22 -12.95
N GLN A 125 9.24 24.96 -13.64
CA GLN A 125 9.67 25.71 -14.81
C GLN A 125 9.89 24.76 -15.96
N LEU A 126 9.21 25.01 -17.08
CA LEU A 126 9.43 24.23 -18.30
C LEU A 126 10.76 24.65 -18.94
N LEU A 127 11.56 23.66 -19.31
CA LEU A 127 12.83 23.80 -20.01
C LEU A 127 12.73 23.10 -21.37
N GLU A 128 13.71 23.31 -22.25
CA GLU A 128 13.74 22.61 -23.55
C GLU A 128 13.84 21.08 -23.40
N GLU A 129 14.61 20.61 -22.43
CA GLU A 129 14.90 19.18 -22.21
C GLU A 129 14.15 18.59 -21.00
N GLY A 130 13.15 19.29 -20.45
CA GLY A 130 12.40 18.79 -19.28
C GLY A 130 11.78 19.87 -18.42
N GLN A 131 11.77 19.65 -17.11
CA GLN A 131 11.17 20.55 -16.13
C GLN A 131 12.08 20.74 -14.92
N GLU A 132 12.33 21.97 -14.50
CA GLU A 132 12.93 22.24 -13.20
C GLU A 132 11.85 22.32 -12.14
N ILE A 133 11.98 21.53 -11.08
CA ILE A 133 11.01 21.43 -9.99
C ILE A 133 11.71 21.83 -8.69
N ASP A 134 11.11 22.71 -7.91
CA ASP A 134 11.50 22.97 -6.52
C ASP A 134 10.21 23.19 -5.73
N ILE A 135 9.68 22.11 -5.15
CA ILE A 135 8.43 22.11 -4.40
C ILE A 135 8.72 21.63 -2.98
N SER A 136 8.23 22.38 -2.01
CA SER A 136 8.17 21.95 -0.61
C SER A 136 6.71 21.85 -0.18
N PHE A 137 6.39 20.83 0.60
CA PHE A 137 5.05 20.61 1.10
C PHE A 137 5.05 20.07 2.54
N GLU A 138 3.99 20.33 3.27
CA GLU A 138 3.71 19.71 4.55
C GLU A 138 2.21 19.67 4.83
N ASN A 139 1.75 18.76 5.69
CA ASN A 139 0.38 18.89 6.21
C ASN A 139 0.35 19.99 7.28
N PRO A 140 -0.54 21.00 7.22
CA PRO A 140 -0.56 22.08 8.21
C PRO A 140 -0.95 21.57 9.60
N GLY A 141 -1.81 20.55 9.63
CA GLY A 141 -2.24 19.87 10.84
C GLY A 141 -1.21 18.89 11.40
N SER A 142 -1.61 18.26 12.49
CA SER A 142 -0.87 17.18 13.09
C SER A 142 -1.85 16.18 13.69
N ASP A 143 -2.96 15.87 13.03
CA ASP A 143 -3.91 14.86 13.50
C ASP A 143 -3.52 13.52 12.89
N PHE A 144 -3.54 12.45 13.67
CA PHE A 144 -3.31 11.10 13.15
C PHE A 144 -4.33 10.66 12.08
N ARG A 145 -5.49 11.32 11.99
CA ARG A 145 -6.45 11.14 10.90
C ARG A 145 -5.84 11.39 9.53
N ASP A 146 -4.87 12.30 9.45
CA ASP A 146 -4.14 12.62 8.21
C ASP A 146 -3.36 11.39 7.70
N PHE A 147 -2.83 10.54 8.59
CA PHE A 147 -2.16 9.29 8.20
C PHE A 147 -3.15 8.32 7.54
N LEU A 148 -4.33 8.15 8.15
CA LEU A 148 -5.36 7.24 7.63
C LEU A 148 -5.83 7.66 6.23
N ALA A 149 -5.81 8.97 5.94
CA ALA A 149 -6.15 9.52 4.63
C ALA A 149 -5.16 9.17 3.51
N VAL A 150 -3.91 8.84 3.86
CA VAL A 150 -2.87 8.37 2.92
C VAL A 150 -3.09 6.91 2.54
N ILE A 151 -3.68 6.11 3.42
CA ILE A 151 -3.91 4.69 3.17
C ILE A 151 -4.98 4.54 2.07
N PRO A 152 -4.71 3.76 1.00
CA PRO A 152 -5.68 3.55 -0.08
C PRO A 152 -7.05 3.11 0.44
N LYS A 153 -8.13 3.63 -0.17
CA LYS A 153 -9.52 3.39 0.25
C LYS A 153 -9.89 1.90 0.30
N THR A 154 -9.29 1.08 -0.56
CA THR A 154 -9.46 -0.37 -0.57
C THR A 154 -9.09 -1.00 0.78
N TYR A 155 -8.14 -0.40 1.50
CA TYR A 155 -7.66 -0.89 2.79
C TYR A 155 -8.20 -0.11 3.98
N SER A 156 -8.41 1.21 3.85
CA SER A 156 -8.74 2.10 4.99
C SER A 156 -10.18 2.06 5.48
N LYS A 157 -11.10 1.38 4.76
CA LYS A 157 -12.54 1.31 5.09
C LYS A 157 -13.12 2.72 5.35
N ASN A 158 -14.25 2.84 6.05
CA ASN A 158 -14.87 4.14 6.32
C ASN A 158 -14.14 4.87 7.46
N LEU A 159 -13.46 5.97 7.12
CA LEU A 159 -12.68 6.79 8.05
C LEU A 159 -13.49 7.90 8.75
N ASP A 160 -14.73 8.16 8.32
CA ASP A 160 -15.46 9.37 8.71
C ASP A 160 -15.76 9.44 10.21
N GLN A 161 -15.86 8.28 10.87
CA GLN A 161 -16.18 8.18 12.29
C GLN A 161 -15.03 7.65 13.15
N VAL A 162 -13.84 7.44 12.57
CA VAL A 162 -12.70 6.94 13.33
C VAL A 162 -12.24 7.99 14.34
N GLU A 163 -12.19 7.60 15.61
CA GLU A 163 -11.63 8.43 16.68
C GLU A 163 -10.11 8.34 16.63
N THR A 164 -9.42 9.47 16.52
CA THR A 164 -7.96 9.53 16.47
C THR A 164 -7.39 10.29 17.66
N THR A 165 -6.17 9.93 18.06
CA THR A 165 -5.38 10.62 19.09
C THR A 165 -3.94 10.75 18.64
N GLY A 166 -3.23 11.75 19.15
CA GLY A 166 -1.84 11.99 18.81
C GLY A 166 -1.67 12.55 17.41
N ASN A 167 -0.42 12.60 16.94
CA ASN A 167 -0.08 13.37 15.76
C ASN A 167 0.45 12.56 14.59
N PHE A 168 0.27 13.12 13.39
CA PHE A 168 0.96 12.70 12.19
C PHE A 168 1.44 13.92 11.42
N LYS A 169 2.71 13.94 11.04
CA LYS A 169 3.31 15.02 10.26
C LYS A 169 3.99 14.43 9.04
N ILE A 170 3.68 14.96 7.88
CA ILE A 170 4.40 14.75 6.64
C ILE A 170 5.06 16.07 6.22
N LYS A 171 6.32 16.00 5.80
CA LYS A 171 7.05 17.11 5.18
C LYS A 171 7.86 16.57 4.02
N GLY A 172 7.84 17.24 2.89
CA GLY A 172 8.55 16.80 1.71
C GLY A 172 9.21 17.93 0.94
N ILE A 173 10.33 17.60 0.30
CA ILE A 173 10.98 18.41 -0.71
C ILE A 173 11.12 17.55 -1.97
N ILE A 174 10.71 18.11 -3.10
CA ILE A 174 10.90 17.55 -4.45
C ILE A 174 11.70 18.59 -5.22
N LYS A 175 12.95 18.29 -5.54
CA LYS A 175 13.87 19.30 -6.08
C LYS A 175 14.83 18.78 -7.13
N GLY A 176 14.95 19.52 -8.23
CA GLY A 176 15.86 19.26 -9.34
C GLY A 176 15.11 19.12 -10.66
N THR A 177 15.85 18.67 -11.66
CA THR A 177 15.34 18.54 -13.03
C THR A 177 14.66 17.19 -13.23
N MET A 178 13.48 17.21 -13.86
CA MET A 178 12.77 16.05 -14.39
C MET A 178 13.01 16.01 -15.90
N THR A 179 13.58 14.93 -16.42
CA THR A 179 13.82 14.68 -17.86
C THR A 179 13.33 13.27 -18.23
N GLU A 180 13.57 12.81 -19.46
CA GLU A 180 13.32 11.40 -19.83
C GLU A 180 14.19 10.41 -19.04
N GLU A 181 15.36 10.84 -18.56
CA GLU A 181 16.34 9.96 -17.91
C GLU A 181 16.45 10.18 -16.39
N THR A 182 15.90 11.29 -15.87
CA THR A 182 16.10 11.70 -14.48
C THR A 182 14.82 12.18 -13.83
N ILE A 183 14.70 11.91 -12.53
CA ILE A 183 13.67 12.46 -11.66
C ILE A 183 14.30 13.49 -10.70
N PRO A 184 13.51 14.43 -10.15
CA PRO A 184 13.96 15.28 -9.05
C PRO A 184 14.36 14.44 -7.84
N SER A 185 15.27 14.99 -7.03
CA SER A 185 15.54 14.45 -5.70
C SER A 185 14.27 14.48 -4.84
N LEU A 186 14.12 13.46 -4.01
CA LEU A 186 13.00 13.27 -3.09
C LEU A 186 13.54 13.21 -1.67
N ASP A 187 12.96 14.00 -0.77
CA ASP A 187 13.17 13.90 0.68
C ASP A 187 11.83 14.12 1.36
N ILE A 188 11.09 13.03 1.57
CA ILE A 188 9.74 13.04 2.15
C ILE A 188 9.78 12.30 3.46
N ASN A 189 9.49 12.98 4.56
CA ASN A 189 9.54 12.44 5.91
C ASN A 189 8.13 12.36 6.51
N MET A 190 7.85 11.25 7.17
CA MET A 190 6.58 10.92 7.83
C MET A 190 6.84 10.52 9.27
N VAL A 191 6.29 11.29 10.21
CA VAL A 191 6.54 11.09 11.65
C VAL A 191 5.22 11.11 12.43
N SER A 192 5.08 10.15 13.33
CA SER A 192 4.02 10.09 14.32
C SER A 192 4.59 9.64 15.65
N ASN A 193 4.19 10.30 16.75
CA ASN A 193 4.62 9.91 18.08
C ASN A 193 3.40 9.73 18.99
N ASN A 194 3.27 8.54 19.57
CA ASN A 194 2.23 8.21 20.53
C ASN A 194 0.80 8.46 20.00
N ALA A 195 0.56 8.09 18.75
CA ALA A 195 -0.75 8.19 18.15
C ALA A 195 -1.62 6.96 18.42
N GLY A 196 -2.90 7.06 18.07
CA GLY A 196 -3.83 5.95 18.18
C GLY A 196 -5.10 6.22 17.40
N PHE A 197 -5.82 5.15 17.10
CA PHE A 197 -7.12 5.22 16.47
C PHE A 197 -8.08 4.16 17.01
N LYS A 198 -9.39 4.43 16.89
CA LYS A 198 -10.45 3.52 17.26
C LYS A 198 -11.62 3.64 16.28
N TYR A 199 -12.03 2.51 15.70
CA TYR A 199 -13.27 2.45 14.95
C TYR A 199 -14.47 2.40 15.93
N PRO A 200 -15.55 3.16 15.70
CA PRO A 200 -16.70 3.22 16.62
C PRO A 200 -17.33 1.86 16.92
N ASP A 201 -17.49 1.03 15.89
CA ASP A 201 -18.16 -0.27 15.96
C ASP A 201 -17.27 -1.38 16.55
N LEU A 202 -16.00 -1.07 16.82
CA LEU A 202 -15.02 -2.03 17.27
C LEU A 202 -14.61 -1.77 18.73
N PRO A 203 -14.51 -2.83 19.56
CA PRO A 203 -14.33 -2.67 21.00
C PRO A 203 -12.89 -2.37 21.42
N LYS A 204 -11.90 -2.52 20.52
CA LYS A 204 -10.48 -2.28 20.81
C LYS A 204 -9.96 -1.09 20.02
N ARG A 205 -8.90 -0.46 20.54
CA ARG A 205 -8.16 0.62 19.87
C ARG A 205 -6.76 0.14 19.53
N VAL A 206 -6.16 0.81 18.55
CA VAL A 206 -4.72 0.76 18.32
C VAL A 206 -4.11 2.02 18.96
N GLU A 207 -3.08 1.84 19.76
CA GLU A 207 -2.44 2.90 20.55
C GLU A 207 -0.91 2.79 20.49
N ASP A 208 -0.22 3.74 21.14
CA ASP A 208 1.24 3.85 21.17
C ASP A 208 1.88 3.81 19.77
N ILE A 209 1.16 4.32 18.76
CA ILE A 209 1.60 4.31 17.38
C ILE A 209 2.78 5.27 17.25
N SER A 210 3.93 4.73 16.83
CA SER A 210 5.12 5.50 16.54
C SER A 210 5.57 5.17 15.12
N ILE A 211 5.67 6.20 14.29
CA ILE A 211 6.07 6.09 12.88
C ILE A 211 7.25 7.02 12.67
N ASN A 212 8.31 6.49 12.06
CA ASN A 212 9.41 7.27 11.50
C ASN A 212 9.79 6.62 10.18
N ALA A 213 9.38 7.26 9.09
CA ALA A 213 9.56 6.76 7.74
C ALA A 213 9.96 7.88 6.78
N SER A 214 10.79 7.54 5.79
CA SER A 214 11.19 8.48 4.74
C SER A 214 11.14 7.85 3.36
N VAL A 215 10.78 8.62 2.33
CA VAL A 215 10.95 8.27 0.91
C VAL A 215 12.05 9.17 0.36
N ILE A 216 13.12 8.56 -0.13
CA ILE A 216 14.36 9.26 -0.44
C ILE A 216 14.85 8.90 -1.85
N ASN A 217 15.26 9.92 -2.59
CA ASN A 217 16.08 9.79 -3.80
C ASN A 217 17.07 10.96 -3.85
N THR A 218 18.37 10.66 -3.88
CA THR A 218 19.42 11.70 -3.91
C THR A 218 20.23 11.71 -5.21
N THR A 219 19.98 10.78 -6.13
CA THR A 219 20.79 10.58 -7.34
C THR A 219 20.09 11.09 -8.59
N GLY A 220 18.76 11.23 -8.55
CA GLY A 220 17.92 11.53 -9.69
C GLY A 220 17.64 10.32 -10.59
N ASN A 221 18.20 9.14 -10.30
CA ASN A 221 17.81 7.90 -10.96
C ASN A 221 16.59 7.32 -10.23
N ALA A 222 15.48 7.10 -10.95
CA ALA A 222 14.25 6.58 -10.37
C ALA A 222 14.43 5.28 -9.57
N ASP A 223 15.31 4.38 -10.03
CA ASP A 223 15.57 3.08 -9.41
C ASP A 223 16.26 3.20 -8.04
N ASP A 224 16.97 4.31 -7.79
CA ASP A 224 17.61 4.58 -6.50
C ASP A 224 16.62 5.12 -5.46
N THR A 225 15.33 5.26 -5.79
CA THR A 225 14.30 5.64 -4.83
C THR A 225 14.09 4.52 -3.83
N TYR A 226 14.11 4.86 -2.54
CA TYR A 226 13.88 3.90 -1.47
C TYR A 226 12.98 4.44 -0.37
N VAL A 227 12.33 3.53 0.33
CA VAL A 227 11.61 3.77 1.57
C VAL A 227 12.46 3.30 2.73
N ASP A 228 12.78 4.19 3.66
CA ASP A 228 13.40 3.88 4.95
C ASP A 228 12.36 3.98 6.06
N LEU A 229 11.83 2.84 6.50
CA LEU A 229 10.96 2.71 7.65
C LEU A 229 11.81 2.39 8.88
N GLN A 230 12.30 3.43 9.56
CA GLN A 230 13.11 3.27 10.76
C GLN A 230 12.30 2.73 11.93
N THR A 231 11.01 3.08 12.02
CA THR A 231 10.14 2.64 13.10
C THR A 231 8.70 2.60 12.65
N LEU A 232 8.05 1.45 12.86
CA LEU A 232 6.61 1.30 12.94
C LEU A 232 6.29 0.46 14.18
N ASN A 233 5.89 1.14 15.24
CA ASN A 233 5.47 0.50 16.48
C ASN A 233 4.01 0.78 16.72
N PHE A 234 3.29 -0.17 17.28
CA PHE A 234 1.93 0.03 17.76
C PHE A 234 1.58 -1.01 18.82
N LYS A 235 0.47 -0.77 19.52
CA LYS A 235 -0.06 -1.65 20.54
C LYS A 235 -1.55 -1.86 20.34
N ILE A 236 -2.02 -3.09 20.53
CA ILE A 236 -3.44 -3.43 20.64
C ILE A 236 -3.64 -4.10 21.99
N ASP A 237 -4.34 -3.44 22.90
CA ASP A 237 -4.48 -3.91 24.30
C ASP A 237 -3.12 -4.05 25.00
N GLN A 238 -2.59 -5.26 25.24
CA GLN A 238 -1.26 -5.49 25.81
C GLN A 238 -0.24 -5.98 24.75
N ASP A 239 -0.71 -6.17 23.51
CA ASP A 239 0.03 -6.77 22.42
C ASP A 239 0.87 -5.69 21.74
N VAL A 240 2.20 -5.73 21.91
CA VAL A 240 3.13 -4.76 21.35
C VAL A 240 3.75 -5.31 20.08
N PHE A 241 3.73 -4.50 19.03
CA PHE A 241 4.35 -4.78 17.74
C PHE A 241 5.37 -3.70 17.41
N LYS A 242 6.53 -4.13 16.91
CA LYS A 242 7.61 -3.26 16.45
C LYS A 242 8.13 -3.78 15.12
N SER A 243 8.33 -2.87 14.18
CA SER A 243 8.99 -3.20 12.92
C SER A 243 9.83 -2.06 12.39
N SER A 244 10.76 -2.42 11.51
CA SER A 244 11.52 -1.52 10.67
C SER A 244 11.77 -2.18 9.33
N ALA A 245 11.92 -1.41 8.27
CA ALA A 245 12.24 -1.94 6.95
C ALA A 245 12.97 -0.92 6.07
N VAL A 246 13.83 -1.40 5.18
CA VAL A 246 14.33 -0.64 4.04
C VAL A 246 13.87 -1.33 2.78
N ILE A 247 13.16 -0.59 1.93
CA ILE A 247 12.60 -1.10 0.67
C ILE A 247 13.22 -0.28 -0.47
N LYS A 248 13.88 -0.94 -1.42
CA LYS A 248 14.52 -0.29 -2.57
C LYS A 248 14.01 -0.87 -3.88
N ASN A 249 14.36 -0.21 -4.99
CA ASN A 249 14.02 -0.67 -6.35
C ASN A 249 12.49 -0.78 -6.54
N LEU A 250 11.75 0.26 -6.13
CA LEU A 250 10.29 0.24 -6.05
C LEU A 250 9.58 -0.01 -7.39
N THR A 251 10.27 0.27 -8.49
CA THR A 251 9.78 0.18 -9.88
C THR A 251 10.31 -1.03 -10.64
N THR A 252 11.28 -1.76 -10.08
CA THR A 252 11.94 -2.91 -10.72
C THR A 252 11.85 -4.15 -9.82
N ASN A 253 12.95 -4.86 -9.59
CA ASN A 253 12.98 -5.97 -8.64
C ASN A 253 13.17 -5.43 -7.23
N MET A 254 12.04 -5.23 -6.55
CA MET A 254 11.97 -4.69 -5.19
C MET A 254 12.80 -5.54 -4.23
N THR A 255 13.67 -4.87 -3.48
CA THR A 255 14.44 -5.48 -2.39
C THR A 255 13.89 -5.01 -1.06
N VAL A 256 13.78 -5.94 -0.11
CA VAL A 256 13.24 -5.71 1.23
C VAL A 256 14.26 -6.19 2.24
N ASP A 257 14.62 -5.34 3.20
CA ASP A 257 15.31 -5.71 4.44
C ASP A 257 14.42 -5.27 5.61
N ALA A 258 13.90 -6.21 6.38
CA ALA A 258 12.87 -5.96 7.39
C ALA A 258 13.17 -6.66 8.71
N ASN A 259 12.83 -6.01 9.81
CA ASN A 259 12.84 -6.54 11.15
C ASN A 259 11.43 -6.44 11.75
N VAL A 260 11.00 -7.50 12.43
CA VAL A 260 9.71 -7.60 13.11
C VAL A 260 9.93 -8.20 14.49
N ASP A 261 9.43 -7.56 15.53
CA ASP A 261 9.45 -8.05 16.91
C ASP A 261 8.11 -7.72 17.57
N GLY A 262 7.32 -8.73 17.91
CA GLY A 262 6.04 -8.48 18.54
C GLY A 262 5.25 -9.71 18.92
N VAL A 263 4.23 -9.44 19.72
CA VAL A 263 3.17 -10.39 20.08
C VAL A 263 1.86 -9.80 19.59
N LEU A 264 1.01 -10.62 18.96
CA LEU A 264 -0.28 -10.21 18.44
C LEU A 264 -1.32 -11.27 18.80
N ASN A 265 -2.32 -10.88 19.57
CA ASN A 265 -3.54 -11.68 19.71
C ASN A 265 -4.41 -11.44 18.48
N LEU A 266 -4.57 -12.48 17.65
CA LEU A 266 -5.28 -12.37 16.38
C LEU A 266 -6.77 -12.07 16.58
N ALA A 267 -7.35 -12.47 17.72
CA ALA A 267 -8.72 -12.11 18.07
C ALA A 267 -8.85 -10.63 18.50
N ASN A 268 -7.77 -9.99 18.97
CA ASN A 268 -7.76 -8.55 19.23
C ASN A 268 -7.62 -7.74 17.94
N LEU A 269 -6.91 -8.27 16.93
CA LEU A 269 -6.74 -7.60 15.64
C LEU A 269 -8.10 -7.32 14.97
N SER A 270 -8.95 -8.35 14.80
CA SER A 270 -10.30 -8.19 14.22
C SER A 270 -11.23 -7.32 15.07
N LYS A 271 -10.90 -7.11 16.36
CA LYS A 271 -11.62 -6.23 17.28
C LYS A 271 -11.10 -4.80 17.29
N ALA A 272 -9.99 -4.51 16.63
CA ALA A 272 -9.37 -3.20 16.53
C ALA A 272 -9.39 -2.64 15.11
N TYR A 273 -9.44 -3.52 14.11
CA TYR A 273 -9.46 -3.16 12.70
C TYR A 273 -10.53 -3.95 11.92
N PRO A 274 -11.32 -3.29 11.07
CA PRO A 274 -12.39 -3.93 10.29
C PRO A 274 -11.82 -4.71 9.10
N ILE A 275 -11.32 -5.92 9.38
CA ILE A 275 -10.86 -6.87 8.37
C ILE A 275 -12.03 -7.77 7.99
N ASP A 276 -12.39 -7.82 6.70
CA ASP A 276 -13.35 -8.79 6.18
C ASP A 276 -12.65 -10.14 6.08
N LEU A 277 -13.03 -11.08 6.94
CA LEU A 277 -12.51 -12.44 6.93
C LEU A 277 -13.68 -13.40 6.92
N ASP A 278 -13.56 -14.47 6.15
CA ASP A 278 -14.56 -15.54 6.10
C ASP A 278 -14.66 -16.30 7.45
N THR A 279 -13.63 -16.20 8.29
CA THR A 279 -13.55 -16.89 9.58
C THR A 279 -12.91 -16.02 10.66
N ASP A 280 -13.38 -16.21 11.90
CA ASP A 280 -12.83 -15.52 13.07
C ASP A 280 -11.36 -15.92 13.31
N LEU A 281 -10.48 -14.93 13.42
CA LEU A 281 -9.10 -15.15 13.81
C LEU A 281 -8.99 -15.43 15.31
N THR A 282 -8.19 -16.45 15.65
CA THR A 282 -7.94 -16.86 17.04
C THR A 282 -6.47 -17.13 17.26
N GLY A 283 -6.03 -17.05 18.51
CA GLY A 283 -4.69 -17.41 18.91
C GLY A 283 -3.73 -16.22 19.07
N ILE A 284 -2.53 -16.54 19.53
CA ILE A 284 -1.47 -15.58 19.83
C ILE A 284 -0.30 -15.89 18.91
N LEU A 285 0.06 -14.93 18.07
CA LEU A 285 1.25 -14.93 17.24
C LEU A 285 2.37 -14.20 17.99
N THR A 286 3.55 -14.80 18.08
CA THR A 286 4.77 -14.17 18.57
C THR A 286 5.84 -14.28 17.51
N ALA A 287 6.40 -13.16 17.09
CA ALA A 287 7.42 -13.12 16.04
C ALA A 287 8.62 -12.30 16.52
N LYS A 288 9.81 -12.80 16.23
CA LYS A 288 11.06 -12.05 16.29
C LYS A 288 11.87 -12.46 15.07
N LEU A 289 11.75 -11.71 13.99
CA LEU A 289 12.20 -12.06 12.66
C LEU A 289 13.03 -10.93 12.05
N ALA A 290 14.09 -11.30 11.35
CA ALA A 290 14.82 -10.45 10.42
C ALA A 290 14.82 -11.14 9.05
N ALA A 291 14.45 -10.44 8.00
CA ALA A 291 14.36 -10.98 6.65
C ALA A 291 14.93 -10.00 5.63
N SER A 292 15.72 -10.51 4.69
CA SER A 292 16.26 -9.77 3.55
C SER A 292 16.09 -10.60 2.28
N PHE A 293 15.37 -10.07 1.29
CA PHE A 293 15.05 -10.77 0.04
C PHE A 293 14.75 -9.78 -1.10
N ASP A 294 14.78 -10.29 -2.33
CA ASP A 294 14.25 -9.62 -3.53
C ASP A 294 12.98 -10.33 -4.02
N MET A 295 12.05 -9.61 -4.64
CA MET A 295 10.78 -10.17 -5.10
C MET A 295 10.98 -11.25 -6.16
N ASP A 296 11.95 -11.11 -7.07
CA ASP A 296 12.28 -12.17 -8.03
C ASP A 296 12.69 -13.47 -7.32
N ALA A 297 13.33 -13.39 -6.14
CA ALA A 297 13.69 -14.58 -5.38
C ALA A 297 12.47 -15.28 -4.78
N ILE A 298 11.47 -14.52 -4.34
CA ILE A 298 10.17 -15.06 -3.92
C ILE A 298 9.47 -15.70 -5.12
N ASP A 299 9.41 -15.00 -6.25
CA ASP A 299 8.64 -15.41 -7.44
C ASP A 299 9.29 -16.54 -8.24
N ASN A 300 10.61 -16.73 -8.12
CA ASN A 300 11.32 -17.84 -8.77
C ASN A 300 11.83 -18.91 -7.79
N ASN A 301 11.37 -18.89 -6.54
CA ASN A 301 11.79 -19.83 -5.49
C ASN A 301 13.33 -19.88 -5.33
N ALA A 302 14.02 -18.75 -5.53
CA ALA A 302 15.48 -18.66 -5.44
C ALA A 302 15.93 -18.55 -3.97
N TYR A 303 15.69 -19.61 -3.20
CA TYR A 303 15.83 -19.63 -1.73
C TYR A 303 17.19 -19.14 -1.20
N GLN A 304 18.27 -19.24 -1.99
CA GLN A 304 19.61 -18.76 -1.62
C GLN A 304 19.71 -17.23 -1.50
N ARG A 305 18.81 -16.48 -2.15
CA ARG A 305 18.74 -15.01 -2.04
C ARG A 305 17.79 -14.54 -0.94
N ILE A 306 17.08 -15.48 -0.30
CA ILE A 306 16.18 -15.20 0.82
C ILE A 306 16.93 -15.47 2.12
N LYS A 307 17.34 -14.40 2.81
CA LYS A 307 17.98 -14.49 4.12
C LYS A 307 16.93 -14.21 5.17
N SER A 308 16.60 -15.18 5.99
CA SER A 308 15.68 -14.99 7.12
C SER A 308 16.25 -15.61 8.38
N ASN A 309 16.06 -14.95 9.52
CA ASN A 309 16.53 -15.38 10.81
C ASN A 309 15.49 -15.08 11.89
N GLY A 310 15.40 -15.96 12.88
CA GLY A 310 14.59 -15.72 14.06
C GLY A 310 13.50 -16.76 14.26
N ASN A 311 12.46 -16.41 15.02
CA ASN A 311 11.45 -17.34 15.46
C ASN A 311 10.04 -16.79 15.25
N LEU A 312 9.13 -17.68 14.90
CA LEU A 312 7.70 -17.44 14.90
C LEU A 312 7.03 -18.56 15.72
N ASN A 313 6.19 -18.18 16.66
CA ASN A 313 5.38 -19.10 17.44
C ASN A 313 3.92 -18.69 17.33
N ILE A 314 3.03 -19.64 17.07
CA ILE A 314 1.60 -19.42 17.08
C ILE A 314 0.95 -20.41 18.04
N ARG A 315 0.06 -19.91 18.91
CA ARG A 315 -0.65 -20.74 19.90
C ARG A 315 -2.15 -20.53 19.84
N GLY A 316 -2.90 -21.62 19.92
CA GLY A 316 -4.35 -21.61 19.95
C GLY A 316 -4.99 -21.03 18.69
N PHE A 317 -4.38 -21.28 17.52
CA PHE A 317 -4.91 -20.85 16.24
C PHE A 317 -5.90 -21.86 15.69
N LYS A 318 -7.02 -21.38 15.16
CA LYS A 318 -8.03 -22.20 14.50
C LYS A 318 -8.06 -21.83 13.02
N TYR A 319 -7.85 -22.83 12.17
CA TYR A 319 -8.02 -22.72 10.73
C TYR A 319 -9.29 -23.46 10.31
N ALA A 320 -10.16 -22.78 9.57
CA ALA A 320 -11.35 -23.37 8.97
C ALA A 320 -11.43 -22.93 7.51
N SER A 321 -11.79 -23.85 6.63
CA SER A 321 -12.03 -23.57 5.21
C SER A 321 -13.08 -24.52 4.67
N GLU A 322 -13.70 -24.17 3.53
CA GLU A 322 -14.72 -25.02 2.89
C GLU A 322 -14.17 -26.37 2.43
N ASP A 323 -12.86 -26.46 2.20
CA ASP A 323 -12.15 -27.67 1.78
C ASP A 323 -11.93 -28.67 2.92
N LEU A 324 -12.11 -28.25 4.17
CA LEU A 324 -11.93 -29.10 5.35
C LEU A 324 -13.27 -29.61 5.89
N VAL A 325 -13.28 -30.86 6.36
CA VAL A 325 -14.44 -31.46 7.03
C VAL A 325 -14.62 -30.88 8.43
N ASN A 326 -13.51 -30.78 9.17
CA ASN A 326 -13.44 -30.19 10.49
C ASN A 326 -12.37 -29.09 10.51
N PRO A 327 -12.52 -28.05 11.35
CA PRO A 327 -11.49 -27.06 11.53
C PRO A 327 -10.23 -27.69 12.15
N ILE A 328 -9.06 -27.24 11.70
CA ILE A 328 -7.77 -27.60 12.31
C ILE A 328 -7.50 -26.63 13.46
N VAL A 329 -7.46 -27.17 14.67
CA VAL A 329 -7.14 -26.42 15.90
C VAL A 329 -5.67 -26.66 16.23
N ILE A 330 -4.83 -25.67 15.96
CA ILE A 330 -3.39 -25.67 16.24
C ILE A 330 -3.17 -25.14 17.66
N SER A 331 -2.79 -26.03 18.56
CA SER A 331 -2.45 -25.65 19.94
C SER A 331 -1.11 -24.92 20.01
N GLU A 332 -0.11 -25.36 19.24
CA GLU A 332 1.18 -24.67 19.08
C GLU A 332 1.81 -25.02 17.72
N ALA A 333 2.34 -24.03 17.02
CA ALA A 333 3.33 -24.24 15.98
C ALA A 333 4.55 -23.34 16.22
N ALA A 334 5.74 -23.93 16.23
CA ALA A 334 7.00 -23.26 16.50
C ALA A 334 7.91 -23.38 15.27
N ILE A 335 8.17 -22.24 14.63
CA ILE A 335 8.93 -22.11 13.40
C ILE A 335 10.22 -21.35 13.68
N VAL A 336 11.33 -21.86 13.16
CA VAL A 336 12.65 -21.21 13.23
C VAL A 336 13.13 -20.91 11.83
N PHE A 337 13.43 -19.65 11.58
CA PHE A 337 14.00 -19.14 10.35
C PHE A 337 15.52 -19.18 10.48
N ASN A 338 16.18 -19.84 9.53
CA ASN A 338 17.62 -19.80 9.34
C ASN A 338 17.91 -19.40 7.88
N PRO A 339 19.09 -18.87 7.57
CA PRO A 339 19.43 -18.50 6.20
C PRO A 339 19.33 -19.73 5.28
N GLY A 340 18.48 -19.64 4.26
CA GLY A 340 18.22 -20.73 3.32
C GLY A 340 17.36 -21.91 3.83
N THR A 341 16.90 -21.93 5.09
CA THR A 341 16.04 -23.03 5.59
C THR A 341 15.09 -22.56 6.69
N ILE A 342 13.80 -22.89 6.54
CA ILE A 342 12.78 -22.66 7.56
C ILE A 342 12.40 -24.01 8.17
N LYS A 343 12.45 -24.11 9.50
CA LYS A 343 12.18 -25.36 10.23
C LYS A 343 10.90 -25.25 11.03
N LEU A 344 10.04 -26.24 10.89
CA LEU A 344 8.92 -26.48 11.78
C LEU A 344 9.42 -27.39 12.91
N ASN A 345 9.79 -26.79 14.05
CA ASN A 345 10.30 -27.56 15.19
C ASN A 345 9.19 -28.29 15.94
N LYS A 346 7.99 -27.70 15.94
CA LYS A 346 6.82 -28.25 16.64
C LYS A 346 5.56 -27.81 15.92
N PHE A 347 4.61 -28.72 15.83
CA PHE A 347 3.26 -28.48 15.38
C PHE A 347 2.37 -29.47 16.12
N ASP A 348 1.52 -28.97 17.00
CA ASP A 348 0.56 -29.78 17.74
C ASP A 348 -0.83 -29.29 17.40
N ALA A 349 -1.62 -30.13 16.75
CA ALA A 349 -2.95 -29.80 16.29
C ALA A 349 -3.96 -30.93 16.52
N SER A 350 -5.23 -30.59 16.39
CA SER A 350 -6.34 -31.54 16.37
C SER A 350 -7.34 -31.15 15.29
N THR A 351 -8.01 -32.14 14.72
CA THR A 351 -9.12 -31.95 13.78
C THR A 351 -10.14 -33.05 14.03
N GLY A 352 -11.38 -32.66 14.34
CA GLY A 352 -12.40 -33.61 14.79
C GLY A 352 -11.96 -34.40 16.03
N LYS A 353 -11.82 -35.73 15.89
CA LYS A 353 -11.33 -36.63 16.95
C LYS A 353 -9.84 -36.96 16.81
N SER A 354 -9.21 -36.55 15.71
CA SER A 354 -7.82 -36.89 15.38
C SER A 354 -6.81 -35.94 16.02
N ASP A 355 -5.74 -36.49 16.59
CA ASP A 355 -4.56 -35.74 17.02
C ASP A 355 -3.47 -35.75 15.95
N ILE A 356 -2.78 -34.62 15.78
CA ILE A 356 -1.70 -34.45 14.81
C ILE A 356 -0.52 -33.78 15.50
N THR A 357 0.64 -34.40 15.41
CA THR A 357 1.92 -33.77 15.72
C THR A 357 2.78 -33.74 14.47
N ALA A 358 3.51 -32.66 14.22
CA ALA A 358 4.42 -32.59 13.08
C ALA A 358 5.70 -31.80 13.38
N ASN A 359 6.76 -32.18 12.66
CA ASN A 359 7.98 -31.39 12.54
C ASN A 359 8.56 -31.58 11.14
N GLY A 360 9.50 -30.72 10.75
CA GLY A 360 10.15 -30.85 9.45
C GLY A 360 10.72 -29.54 8.92
N THR A 361 10.81 -29.46 7.61
CA THR A 361 11.32 -28.29 6.88
C THR A 361 10.20 -27.70 6.02
N ILE A 362 10.02 -26.40 6.15
CA ILE A 362 9.10 -25.62 5.32
C ILE A 362 9.93 -24.99 4.20
N ASN A 363 9.49 -25.21 2.97
CA ASN A 363 9.99 -24.54 1.78
C ASN A 363 8.91 -23.56 1.29
N ASN A 364 9.32 -22.53 0.55
CA ASN A 364 8.40 -21.55 -0.04
C ASN A 364 7.42 -20.84 0.93
N LEU A 365 7.73 -20.73 2.24
CA LEU A 365 6.81 -20.08 3.19
C LEU A 365 6.49 -18.64 2.77
N LEU A 366 7.50 -17.87 2.37
CA LEU A 366 7.30 -16.47 1.96
C LEU A 366 6.51 -16.36 0.65
N GLY A 367 6.75 -17.24 -0.32
CA GLY A 367 5.97 -17.27 -1.56
C GLY A 367 4.51 -17.67 -1.34
N PHE A 368 4.25 -18.59 -0.40
CA PHE A 368 2.89 -18.93 0.02
C PHE A 368 2.17 -17.75 0.67
N VAL A 369 2.88 -16.96 1.49
CA VAL A 369 2.28 -15.81 2.19
C VAL A 369 2.10 -14.59 1.27
N PHE A 370 3.03 -14.34 0.34
CA PHE A 370 3.08 -13.07 -0.40
C PHE A 370 2.72 -13.16 -1.90
N SER A 371 2.78 -14.35 -2.51
CA SER A 371 2.65 -14.50 -3.98
C SER A 371 1.64 -15.58 -4.42
N ASP A 372 0.68 -15.96 -3.56
CA ASP A 372 -0.36 -16.97 -3.84
C ASP A 372 0.21 -18.31 -4.37
N LYS A 373 1.41 -18.67 -3.89
CA LYS A 373 2.06 -19.93 -4.25
C LYS A 373 1.68 -21.03 -3.28
N LYS A 374 1.96 -22.28 -3.63
CA LYS A 374 1.78 -23.41 -2.70
C LYS A 374 2.82 -23.40 -1.58
N LEU A 375 2.40 -23.88 -0.42
CA LEU A 375 3.28 -24.20 0.70
C LEU A 375 4.00 -25.52 0.40
N GLU A 376 5.33 -25.47 0.37
CA GLU A 376 6.16 -26.62 0.09
C GLU A 376 6.85 -27.13 1.35
N GLY A 377 7.26 -28.40 1.38
CA GLY A 377 8.04 -28.90 2.51
C GLY A 377 8.14 -30.40 2.63
N GLU A 378 8.94 -30.83 3.60
CA GLU A 378 9.03 -32.21 4.04
C GLU A 378 8.68 -32.29 5.52
N PHE A 379 7.68 -33.09 5.87
CA PHE A 379 7.17 -33.20 7.23
C PHE A 379 7.14 -34.64 7.72
N GLN A 380 7.58 -34.84 8.96
CA GLN A 380 7.25 -36.03 9.74
C GLN A 380 5.99 -35.73 10.52
N VAL A 381 4.93 -36.48 10.25
CA VAL A 381 3.62 -36.32 10.88
C VAL A 381 3.35 -37.57 11.71
N ASN A 382 2.95 -37.39 12.97
CA ASN A 382 2.59 -38.50 13.85
C ASN A 382 1.21 -38.28 14.48
N SER A 383 0.47 -39.37 14.67
CA SER A 383 -0.84 -39.36 15.32
C SER A 383 -0.98 -40.56 16.26
N ASN A 384 -1.57 -40.35 17.45
CA ASN A 384 -1.89 -41.47 18.34
C ASN A 384 -3.22 -42.12 17.92
N ALA A 385 -4.22 -41.31 17.58
CA ALA A 385 -5.53 -41.72 17.11
C ALA A 385 -5.89 -40.92 15.85
N PHE A 386 -5.88 -41.60 14.70
CA PHE A 386 -6.20 -41.02 13.41
C PHE A 386 -7.55 -41.53 12.92
N TYR A 387 -8.56 -40.67 12.80
CA TYR A 387 -9.89 -41.00 12.31
C TYR A 387 -10.00 -40.56 10.86
N LEU A 388 -10.21 -41.52 9.95
CA LEU A 388 -10.28 -41.25 8.52
C LEU A 388 -11.45 -40.31 8.18
N SER A 389 -12.56 -40.42 8.92
CA SER A 389 -13.76 -39.58 8.76
C SER A 389 -13.52 -38.09 9.00
N ASP A 390 -12.48 -37.71 9.76
CA ASP A 390 -12.15 -36.30 9.99
C ASP A 390 -11.56 -35.60 8.75
N PHE A 391 -11.25 -36.37 7.69
CA PHE A 391 -10.63 -35.91 6.45
C PHE A 391 -11.39 -36.33 5.18
N MET A 392 -12.49 -37.07 5.32
CA MET A 392 -13.29 -37.56 4.20
C MET A 392 -14.53 -36.68 4.01
N LYS A 393 -14.69 -36.11 2.81
CA LYS A 393 -15.89 -35.36 2.43
C LYS A 393 -16.59 -36.11 1.30
N GLU A 394 -17.91 -36.25 1.38
CA GLU A 394 -18.69 -36.77 0.26
C GLU A 394 -18.55 -35.82 -0.93
N THR A 395 -18.15 -36.35 -2.07
CA THR A 395 -18.15 -35.60 -3.33
C THR A 395 -19.38 -35.96 -4.15
N THR A 396 -20.23 -34.97 -4.41
CA THR A 396 -21.33 -35.10 -5.39
C THR A 396 -20.73 -35.04 -6.78
N SER A 397 -20.52 -36.20 -7.41
CA SER A 397 -20.26 -36.27 -8.85
C SER A 397 -21.59 -36.28 -9.61
N GLU A 398 -21.76 -35.38 -10.58
CA GLU A 398 -22.85 -35.39 -11.56
C GLU A 398 -22.63 -36.51 -12.60
N SER A 399 -22.59 -37.78 -12.16
CA SER A 399 -22.96 -38.95 -12.97
C SER A 399 -22.78 -40.24 -12.16
N THR A 400 -23.88 -40.99 -12.06
CA THR A 400 -24.00 -42.41 -11.66
C THR A 400 -23.55 -42.82 -10.24
N SER A 401 -24.55 -42.87 -9.34
CA SER A 401 -24.81 -43.91 -8.34
C SER A 401 -23.66 -44.48 -7.47
N LYS A 402 -22.95 -43.62 -6.73
CA LYS A 402 -22.54 -43.80 -5.31
C LYS A 402 -21.79 -42.54 -4.87
N PRO A 403 -22.00 -41.99 -3.65
CA PRO A 403 -21.10 -40.99 -3.11
C PRO A 403 -19.69 -41.59 -3.08
N ALA A 404 -18.74 -40.96 -3.78
CA ALA A 404 -17.34 -41.25 -3.59
C ALA A 404 -16.87 -40.36 -2.43
N GLU A 405 -16.51 -40.98 -1.31
CA GLU A 405 -15.80 -40.27 -0.25
C GLU A 405 -14.35 -40.07 -0.71
N ALA A 406 -13.92 -38.81 -0.78
CA ALA A 406 -12.56 -38.47 -1.15
C ALA A 406 -11.85 -37.84 0.05
N PHE A 407 -10.60 -38.26 0.25
CA PHE A 407 -9.71 -37.66 1.24
C PHE A 407 -9.38 -36.23 0.79
N LYS A 408 -9.72 -35.24 1.61
CA LYS A 408 -9.51 -33.83 1.29
C LYS A 408 -8.19 -33.35 1.90
N ILE A 409 -7.23 -33.09 1.02
CA ILE A 409 -5.99 -32.37 1.34
C ILE A 409 -6.18 -30.93 0.87
N PRO A 410 -5.84 -29.92 1.70
CA PRO A 410 -5.86 -28.54 1.26
C PRO A 410 -5.03 -28.33 0.00
N ALA A 411 -5.62 -27.70 -1.03
CA ALA A 411 -5.01 -27.56 -2.35
C ALA A 411 -3.72 -26.72 -2.36
N PHE A 412 -3.51 -25.91 -1.31
CA PHE A 412 -2.33 -25.10 -1.11
C PHE A 412 -1.10 -25.89 -0.63
N LEU A 413 -1.24 -27.14 -0.22
CA LEU A 413 -0.12 -27.98 0.23
C LEU A 413 0.51 -28.72 -0.95
N ASP A 414 1.81 -28.54 -1.15
CA ASP A 414 2.65 -29.34 -2.05
C ASP A 414 3.84 -29.91 -1.26
N CYS A 415 3.57 -30.96 -0.49
CA CYS A 415 4.49 -31.43 0.54
C CYS A 415 4.72 -32.92 0.47
N LYS A 416 5.92 -33.34 0.88
CA LYS A 416 6.21 -34.73 1.19
C LYS A 416 5.91 -35.00 2.66
N ILE A 417 5.00 -35.92 2.91
CA ILE A 417 4.57 -36.29 4.26
C ILE A 417 5.02 -37.72 4.54
N ASN A 418 5.85 -37.88 5.57
CA ASN A 418 6.12 -39.17 6.18
C ASN A 418 5.20 -39.29 7.41
N ALA A 419 4.17 -40.14 7.31
CA ALA A 419 3.17 -40.27 8.36
C ALA A 419 3.36 -41.56 9.18
N ASP A 420 3.25 -41.45 10.51
CA ASP A 420 3.17 -42.57 11.45
C ASP A 420 1.90 -42.42 12.30
N ALA A 421 0.99 -43.39 12.23
CA ALA A 421 -0.24 -43.38 13.03
C ALA A 421 -0.30 -44.66 13.87
N LYS A 422 -0.40 -44.51 15.20
CA LYS A 422 -0.42 -45.67 16.11
C LYS A 422 -1.72 -46.46 16.01
N THR A 423 -2.85 -45.77 15.86
CA THR A 423 -4.16 -46.39 15.71
C THR A 423 -4.96 -45.62 14.67
N VAL A 424 -5.45 -46.33 13.66
CA VAL A 424 -6.27 -45.77 12.58
C VAL A 424 -7.70 -46.30 12.71
N TYR A 425 -8.66 -45.38 12.79
CA TYR A 425 -10.08 -45.67 12.86
C TYR A 425 -10.72 -45.41 11.49
N TYR A 426 -11.32 -46.45 10.91
CA TYR A 426 -11.89 -46.44 9.55
C TYR A 426 -13.40 -46.18 9.51
N ASP A 427 -14.10 -46.43 10.62
CA ASP A 427 -15.57 -46.33 10.69
C ASP A 427 -16.00 -45.06 11.46
N ASN A 428 -17.12 -44.45 11.05
CA ASN A 428 -17.72 -43.25 11.64
C ASN A 428 -18.08 -43.36 13.12
#